data_AF-A0A2I0T526-F1
#
_entry.id   AF-A0A2I0T526-F1
#
_cell.length_a   1.000
_cell.length_b   1.000
_cell.length_c   1.000
_cell.angle_alpha   90.00
_cell.angle_beta   90.00
_cell.angle_gamma   90.00
#
_symmetry.space_group_name_H-M   'P 1'
#
loop_
_entity.id
_entity.type
_entity.pdbx_description
1 polymer ?
#
loop_
_entity_poly.entity_id
_entity_poly.type
_entity_poly.pdbx_seq_one_letter_code
_entity_poly.pdbx_strand_id
1 'polypeptide(L)'
;MALSNFLFAQCICYFLAFLFSFIVVVPLSENGNDFHGRCLLFTEGMWLNANLTVERQRFTVQEWGPEAACRFSIFTGLLSLLLATVQAWRTLFFLCKGHEE
;
A
#
# COMPACT_ATOMS: atom_id res chain seq x y z
N MET A 1 20.28 28.03 -0.51
CA MET A 1 20.74 26.61 -0.52
C MET A 1 19.95 25.74 0.46
N ALA A 2 19.88 26.05 1.77
CA ALA A 2 19.16 25.23 2.76
C ALA A 2 17.67 25.00 2.46
N LEU A 3 16.94 26.03 1.99
CA LEU A 3 15.52 25.93 1.64
C LEU A 3 15.27 24.98 0.44
N SER A 4 16.13 25.03 -0.57
CA SER A 4 16.05 24.15 -1.76
C SER A 4 16.30 22.69 -1.38
N ASN A 5 17.33 22.42 -0.57
CA ASN A 5 17.62 21.07 -0.07
C ASN A 5 16.46 20.50 0.78
N PHE A 6 15.81 21.35 1.58
CA PHE A 6 14.65 20.95 2.38
C PHE A 6 13.44 20.61 1.50
N LEU A 7 13.11 21.46 0.53
CA LEU A 7 12.02 21.19 -0.44
C LEU A 7 12.29 19.93 -1.26
N PHE A 8 13.55 19.70 -1.64
CA PHE A 8 13.96 18.49 -2.37
C PHE A 8 13.77 17.23 -1.52
N ALA A 9 14.20 17.25 -0.26
CA ALA A 9 13.95 16.16 0.67
C ALA A 9 12.45 15.88 0.88
N GLN A 10 11.64 16.94 1.03
CA GLN A 10 10.18 16.80 1.11
C GLN A 10 9.59 16.15 -0.14
N CYS A 11 10.02 16.58 -1.33
CA CYS A 11 9.57 16.01 -2.59
C CYS A 11 9.87 14.50 -2.67
N ILE A 12 11.09 14.09 -2.27
CA ILE A 12 11.46 12.67 -2.20
C ILE A 12 10.56 11.93 -1.20
N CYS A 13 10.35 12.48 0.00
CA CYS A 13 9.49 11.86 1.01
C CYS A 13 8.05 11.67 0.52
N TYR A 14 7.46 12.67 -0.13
CA TYR A 14 6.12 12.56 -0.69
C TYR A 14 6.04 11.58 -1.86
N PHE A 15 7.08 11.52 -2.70
CA PHE A 15 7.16 10.50 -3.75
C PHE A 15 7.27 9.08 -3.18
N LEU A 16 8.07 8.87 -2.12
CA LEU A 16 8.15 7.58 -1.43
C LEU A 16 6.81 7.22 -0.75
N ALA A 17 6.14 8.19 -0.12
CA ALA A 17 4.82 7.97 0.47
C ALA A 17 3.78 7.58 -0.59
N PHE A 18 3.83 8.20 -1.78
CA PHE A 18 3.02 7.82 -2.92
C PHE A 18 3.28 6.37 -3.35
N LEU A 19 4.56 5.98 -3.51
CA LEU A 19 4.94 4.63 -3.90
C LEU A 19 4.49 3.57 -2.87
N PHE A 20 4.73 3.82 -1.58
CA PHE A 20 4.31 2.91 -0.51
C PHE A 20 2.79 2.81 -0.41
N SER A 21 2.06 3.90 -0.67
CA SER A 21 0.60 3.85 -0.72
C SER A 21 0.11 2.92 -1.83
N PHE A 22 0.74 2.94 -3.01
CA PHE A 22 0.45 1.97 -4.08
C PHE A 22 0.73 0.53 -3.68
N ILE A 23 1.87 0.28 -3.02
CA ILE A 23 2.26 -1.05 -2.54
C ILE A 23 1.26 -1.58 -1.49
N VAL A 24 0.50 -0.73 -0.81
CA VAL A 24 -0.58 -1.16 0.10
C VAL A 24 -1.91 -1.32 -0.64
N VAL A 25 -2.34 -0.30 -1.39
CA VAL A 25 -3.68 -0.23 -2.00
C VAL A 25 -3.88 -1.33 -3.03
N VAL A 26 -2.92 -1.52 -3.95
CA VAL A 26 -3.05 -2.47 -5.06
C VAL A 26 -3.24 -3.92 -4.56
N PRO A 27 -2.32 -4.51 -3.78
CA PRO A 27 -2.47 -5.91 -3.38
C PRO A 27 -3.68 -6.13 -2.46
N LEU A 28 -4.05 -5.18 -1.62
CA LEU A 28 -5.24 -5.32 -0.79
C LEU A 28 -6.54 -5.20 -1.59
N SER A 29 -6.56 -4.39 -2.65
CA SER A 29 -7.70 -4.30 -3.56
C SER A 29 -7.91 -5.60 -4.34
N GLU A 30 -6.82 -6.17 -4.89
CA GLU A 30 -6.85 -7.47 -5.56
C GLU A 30 -7.23 -8.59 -4.59
N ASN A 31 -6.69 -8.58 -3.37
CA ASN A 31 -7.08 -9.52 -2.31
C ASN A 31 -8.59 -9.46 -2.03
N GLY A 32 -9.16 -8.26 -1.94
CA GLY A 32 -10.60 -8.08 -1.74
C GLY A 32 -11.44 -8.68 -2.88
N ASN A 33 -10.95 -8.60 -4.11
CA ASN A 33 -11.62 -9.18 -5.28
C ASN A 33 -11.51 -10.71 -5.29
N ASP A 34 -10.30 -11.25 -5.12
CA ASP A 34 -10.02 -12.69 -5.18
C ASP A 34 -10.68 -13.48 -4.06
N PHE A 35 -10.82 -12.89 -2.86
CA PHE A 35 -11.44 -13.52 -1.70
C PHE A 35 -12.88 -13.07 -1.44
N HIS A 36 -13.57 -12.53 -2.46
CA HIS A 36 -14.98 -12.14 -2.40
C HIS A 36 -15.34 -11.25 -1.19
N GLY A 37 -14.49 -10.26 -0.92
CA GLY A 37 -14.65 -9.30 0.18
C GLY A 37 -14.09 -9.76 1.53
N ARG A 38 -13.62 -11.01 1.67
CA ARG A 38 -12.95 -11.49 2.88
C ARG A 38 -11.50 -11.02 2.93
N CYS A 39 -10.99 -10.82 4.14
CA CYS A 39 -9.65 -10.27 4.36
C CYS A 39 -8.68 -11.38 4.75
N LEU A 40 -7.57 -11.51 4.00
CA LEU A 40 -6.52 -12.50 4.30
C LEU A 40 -5.59 -12.02 5.44
N LEU A 41 -5.57 -10.71 5.70
CA LEU A 41 -4.83 -10.15 6.81
C LEU A 41 -5.47 -10.58 8.14
N PHE A 42 -4.66 -11.14 9.05
CA PHE A 42 -5.12 -11.69 10.34
C PHE A 42 -6.06 -12.90 10.22
N THR A 43 -6.01 -13.66 9.12
CA THR A 43 -6.68 -14.97 9.05
C THR A 43 -5.97 -16.00 9.91
N GLU A 44 -6.75 -16.89 10.52
CA GLU A 44 -6.24 -18.09 11.15
C GLU A 44 -6.46 -19.30 10.23
N GLY A 45 -5.47 -20.19 10.19
CA GLY A 45 -5.53 -21.37 9.34
C GLY A 45 -4.40 -22.34 9.59
N MET A 46 -4.46 -23.49 8.93
CA MET A 46 -3.44 -24.52 9.03
C MET A 46 -2.93 -24.92 7.65
N TRP A 47 -1.63 -25.21 7.57
CA TRP A 47 -1.02 -25.83 6.40
C TRP A 47 -1.35 -27.32 6.39
N LEU A 48 -2.12 -27.75 5.39
CA LEU A 48 -2.32 -29.17 5.14
C LEU A 48 -1.21 -29.67 4.22
N ASN A 49 -0.37 -30.55 4.76
CA ASN A 49 0.50 -31.40 3.96
C ASN A 49 -0.35 -32.52 3.37
N ALA A 50 -0.79 -32.36 2.12
CA ALA A 50 -1.28 -33.50 1.38
C ALA A 50 -0.15 -34.55 1.30
N ASN A 51 -0.48 -35.83 1.47
CA ASN A 51 0.47 -36.93 1.33
C ASN A 51 1.35 -36.72 0.08
N LEU A 52 2.64 -37.10 0.18
CA LEU A 52 3.74 -36.87 -0.79
C LEU A 52 3.45 -37.16 -2.28
N THR A 53 2.28 -37.69 -2.63
CA THR A 53 1.82 -37.93 -4.00
C THR A 53 1.24 -36.70 -4.69
N VAL A 54 0.93 -35.62 -3.95
CA VAL A 54 0.54 -34.32 -4.52
C VAL A 54 1.49 -33.25 -4.00
N GLU A 55 2.37 -32.76 -4.86
CA GLU A 55 3.37 -31.69 -4.65
C GLU A 55 2.79 -30.31 -4.26
N ARG A 56 1.59 -30.23 -3.66
CA ARG A 56 0.92 -28.96 -3.40
C ARG A 56 0.47 -28.85 -1.95
N GLN A 57 1.27 -28.17 -1.14
CA GLN A 57 0.84 -27.66 0.16
C GLN A 57 -0.31 -26.68 -0.03
N ARG A 58 -1.36 -26.84 0.77
CA ARG A 58 -2.54 -25.96 0.76
C ARG A 58 -2.73 -25.36 2.14
N PHE A 59 -2.79 -24.03 2.20
CA PHE A 59 -3.23 -23.34 3.40
C PHE A 59 -4.75 -23.34 3.45
N THR A 60 -5.33 -23.87 4.53
CA THR A 60 -6.78 -23.87 4.75
C THR A 60 -7.11 -22.84 5.80
N VAL A 61 -7.93 -21.86 5.41
CA VAL A 61 -8.42 -20.81 6.30
C VAL A 61 -9.51 -21.40 7.19
N GLN A 62 -9.32 -21.32 8.51
CA GLN A 62 -10.32 -21.70 9.51
C GLN A 62 -11.19 -20.51 9.88
N GLU A 63 -10.56 -19.37 10.11
CA GLU A 63 -11.24 -18.12 10.45
C GLU A 63 -10.69 -16.98 9.60
N TRP A 64 -11.59 -16.22 9.00
CA TRP A 64 -11.20 -15.06 8.21
C TRP A 64 -10.90 -13.87 9.11
N GLY A 65 -9.90 -13.07 8.74
CA GLY A 65 -9.64 -11.83 9.45
C GLY A 65 -10.82 -10.85 9.32
N PRO A 66 -10.94 -9.88 10.24
CA PRO A 66 -12.03 -8.92 10.21
C PRO A 66 -12.00 -8.11 8.90
N GLU A 67 -13.14 -7.98 8.22
CA GLU A 67 -13.24 -7.22 6.97
C GLU A 67 -12.72 -5.78 7.10
N ALA A 68 -12.89 -5.19 8.29
CA ALA A 68 -12.41 -3.86 8.63
C ALA A 68 -10.88 -3.72 8.48
N ALA A 69 -10.09 -4.78 8.70
CA ALA A 69 -8.63 -4.70 8.62
C ALA A 69 -8.15 -4.35 7.19
N CYS A 70 -8.67 -5.05 6.18
CA CYS A 70 -8.35 -4.75 4.78
C CYS A 70 -9.00 -3.43 4.34
N ARG A 71 -10.27 -3.20 4.67
CA ARG A 71 -11.00 -1.98 4.24
C ARG A 71 -10.38 -0.70 4.81
N PHE A 72 -10.02 -0.69 6.09
CA PHE A 72 -9.36 0.46 6.71
C PHE A 72 -7.99 0.73 6.10
N SER A 73 -7.21 -0.32 5.82
CA SER A 73 -5.90 -0.19 5.20
C SER A 73 -6.00 0.33 3.76
N ILE A 74 -6.98 -0.13 2.97
CA ILE A 74 -7.25 0.41 1.63
C ILE A 74 -7.66 1.87 1.71
N PHE A 75 -8.58 2.23 2.62
CA PHE A 75 -9.06 3.60 2.78
C PHE A 75 -7.93 4.56 3.15
N THR A 76 -7.15 4.21 4.18
CA THR A 76 -6.01 5.04 4.63
C THR A 76 -4.90 5.09 3.57
N GLY A 77 -4.66 4.01 2.85
CA GLY A 77 -3.75 3.97 1.71
C GLY A 77 -4.19 4.90 0.58
N LEU A 78 -5.48 4.90 0.19
CA LEU A 78 -6.02 5.79 -0.82
C LEU A 78 -5.94 7.26 -0.41
N LEU A 79 -6.29 7.57 0.84
CA LEU A 79 -6.15 8.93 1.37
C LEU A 79 -4.69 9.39 1.36
N SER A 80 -3.78 8.52 1.78
CA SER A 80 -2.33 8.81 1.80
C SER A 80 -1.79 9.01 0.39
N LEU A 81 -2.24 8.20 -0.58
CA LEU A 81 -1.89 8.33 -1.99
C LEU A 81 -2.30 9.70 -2.54
N LEU A 82 -3.56 10.10 -2.33
CA LEU A 82 -4.07 11.39 -2.80
C LEU A 82 -3.30 12.56 -2.18
N LEU A 83 -3.08 12.52 -0.86
CA LEU A 83 -2.31 13.55 -0.16
C LEU A 83 -0.87 13.59 -0.65
N ALA A 84 -0.21 12.45 -0.78
CA ALA A 84 1.16 12.36 -1.27
C ALA A 84 1.29 12.89 -2.71
N THR A 85 0.35 12.59 -3.60
CA THR A 85 0.33 13.14 -4.97
C THR A 85 0.21 14.67 -4.96
N VAL A 86 -0.75 15.21 -4.21
CA VAL A 86 -0.95 16.67 -4.12
C VAL A 86 0.29 17.36 -3.55
N GLN A 87 0.87 16.80 -2.49
CA GLN A 87 2.04 17.40 -1.85
C GLN A 87 3.30 17.27 -2.71
N ALA A 88 3.54 16.12 -3.35
CA ALA A 88 4.65 15.93 -4.28
C ALA A 88 4.56 16.92 -5.46
N TRP A 89 3.36 17.06 -6.05
CA TRP A 89 3.12 18.04 -7.11
C TRP A 89 3.41 19.46 -6.65
N ARG A 90 2.91 19.84 -5.47
CA ARG A 90 3.13 21.17 -4.88
C ARG A 90 4.62 21.43 -4.66
N THR A 91 5.35 20.50 -4.04
CA THR A 91 6.79 20.66 -3.78
C THR A 91 7.59 20.70 -5.07
N LEU A 92 7.23 19.88 -6.06
CA LEU A 92 7.87 19.88 -7.37
C LEU A 92 7.68 21.21 -8.08
N PHE A 93 6.47 21.77 -8.05
CA PHE A 93 6.17 23.08 -8.63
C PHE A 93 7.04 24.19 -8.02
N PHE A 94 7.19 24.22 -6.68
CA PHE A 94 8.05 25.20 -6.02
C PHE A 94 9.54 25.01 -6.35
N LEU A 95 10.00 23.76 -6.48
CA LEU A 95 11.37 23.46 -6.89
C LEU A 95 11.65 23.91 -8.33
N CYS A 96 10.74 23.63 -9.27
CA CYS A 96 10.87 24.04 -10.66
C CYS A 96 10.80 25.57 -10.81
N LYS A 97 9.83 26.23 -10.18
CA LYS A 97 9.72 27.70 -10.24
C LYS A 97 10.94 28.39 -9.64
N GLY A 98 11.48 27.90 -8.53
CA GLY A 98 12.71 28.44 -7.93
C GLY A 98 13.98 28.18 -8.74
N HIS A 99 13.92 27.41 -9.83
CA HIS A 99 15.01 27.19 -10.78
C HIS A 99 14.91 28.11 -12.00
N GLU A 100 13.76 28.75 -12.23
CA GLU A 100 13.52 29.67 -13.35
C GLU A 100 13.84 31.15 -13.02
N GLU A 101 14.16 31.47 -11.75
CA GLU A 101 14.71 32.77 -11.31
C GLU A 101 16.24 32.72 -11.18
#